data_AF-A0A6V8D745-F1
#
_entry.id   AF-A0A6V8D745-F1
#
_cell.length_a   1.000
_cell.length_b   1.000
_cell.length_c   1.000
_cell.angle_alpha   90.00
_cell.angle_beta   90.00
_cell.angle_gamma   90.00
#
_symmetry.space_group_name_H-M   'P 1'
#
loop_
_entity.id
_entity.type
_entity.pdbx_description
1 polymer ?
#
loop_
_entity_poly.entity_id
_entity_poly.type
_entity_poly.pdbx_seq_one_letter_code
_entity_poly.pdbx_strand_id
1 'polypeptide(L)'
;MSGILTPAEGSFWADEVLMTNNATIALLLGLSVVALLTRFLTMFMAPRLMSKIIHSEKVRSTAVKNSDKALGNAAAAGIALYLVKILISMMDDVDSGIMIPDFAVELIPNVLQFIFAVSIVLWAFRLVPLVQDVVELLDNDDELDGTEKTLISAVESMLRFAIAALGSVFVADALGFDLTSLIAGLGISGLALALAAKDTISNLFGATTVLLDRPFKIGDWVIVDSVEGEVAEISLRTTLIRTAADTIVTVPNANLVNTPVENFGKRRWRRWQTALHLDLNSDPAKVADFCAQVLESISESPVTVKTESSWCQVSTLTATSLDVSVNLYWDVAGGAPERKAKEELVLGIMQLAKDNGLSFFDPRMVQAS
;
A
#
# COMPACT_ATOMS: atom_id res chain seq x y z
N MET A 1 39.71 -38.00 -17.30
CA MET A 1 39.08 -37.58 -16.02
C MET A 1 39.18 -38.66 -14.95
N SER A 2 39.09 -39.96 -15.27
CA SER A 2 39.26 -41.05 -14.28
C SER A 2 40.62 -41.04 -13.56
N GLY A 3 41.72 -40.78 -14.27
CA GLY A 3 43.07 -40.81 -13.67
C GLY A 3 43.41 -39.71 -12.66
N ILE A 4 42.57 -38.66 -12.50
CA ILE A 4 42.77 -37.60 -11.48
C ILE A 4 41.89 -37.85 -10.25
N LEU A 5 40.69 -38.40 -10.43
CA LEU A 5 39.79 -38.71 -9.30
C LEU A 5 40.21 -40.00 -8.56
N THR A 6 40.84 -40.92 -9.29
CA THR A 6 41.40 -42.17 -8.77
C THR A 6 42.84 -42.34 -9.31
N PRO A 7 43.82 -41.58 -8.80
CA PRO A 7 45.21 -41.67 -9.24
C PRO A 7 45.78 -43.06 -8.95
N ALA A 8 46.48 -43.63 -9.93
CA ALA A 8 47.12 -44.94 -9.77
C ALA A 8 48.27 -44.87 -8.75
N GLU A 9 48.44 -45.92 -7.95
CA GLU A 9 49.54 -46.03 -6.97
C GLU A 9 50.91 -45.82 -7.65
N GLY A 10 51.75 -44.99 -7.03
CA GLY A 10 53.09 -44.64 -7.56
C GLY A 10 53.09 -43.65 -8.74
N SER A 11 51.95 -43.08 -9.12
CA SER A 11 51.89 -41.98 -10.08
C SER A 11 52.15 -40.63 -9.42
N PHE A 12 52.63 -39.64 -10.19
CA PHE A 12 52.79 -38.26 -9.74
C PHE A 12 51.52 -37.69 -9.07
N TRP A 13 50.33 -38.13 -9.49
CA TRP A 13 49.05 -37.67 -8.97
C TRP A 13 48.71 -38.24 -7.59
N ALA A 14 49.27 -39.40 -7.25
CA ALA A 14 49.13 -40.05 -5.96
C ALA A 14 50.18 -39.58 -4.93
N ASP A 15 51.24 -38.89 -5.37
CA ASP A 15 52.27 -38.37 -4.46
C ASP A 15 51.67 -37.43 -3.40
N GLU A 16 51.98 -37.72 -2.14
CA GLU A 16 51.47 -37.00 -0.97
C GLU A 16 52.43 -35.88 -0.53
N VAL A 17 51.85 -34.71 -0.27
CA VAL A 17 52.50 -33.54 0.32
C VAL A 17 51.55 -32.97 1.37
N LEU A 18 52.01 -32.83 2.63
CA LEU A 18 51.21 -32.22 3.71
C LEU A 18 49.81 -32.85 3.91
N MET A 19 49.71 -34.19 3.89
CA MET A 19 48.43 -34.93 4.01
C MET A 19 47.40 -34.60 2.91
N THR A 20 47.87 -34.06 1.78
CA THR A 20 47.11 -33.91 0.53
C THR A 20 47.86 -34.62 -0.60
N ASN A 21 47.18 -35.07 -1.64
CA ASN A 21 47.86 -35.55 -2.85
C ASN A 21 47.86 -34.52 -3.98
N ASN A 22 48.80 -34.68 -4.93
CA ASN A 22 48.93 -33.78 -6.08
C ASN A 22 47.65 -33.68 -6.94
N ALA A 23 46.86 -34.75 -7.02
CA ALA A 23 45.55 -34.74 -7.67
C ALA A 23 44.57 -33.75 -7.00
N THR A 24 44.46 -33.81 -5.68
CA THR A 24 43.58 -32.94 -4.88
C THR A 24 44.03 -31.48 -4.96
N ILE A 25 45.35 -31.23 -4.91
CA ILE A 25 45.91 -29.88 -5.10
C ILE A 25 45.53 -29.33 -6.47
N ALA A 26 45.65 -30.13 -7.54
CA ALA A 26 45.29 -29.70 -8.89
C ALA A 26 43.79 -29.43 -9.04
N LEU A 27 42.93 -30.24 -8.39
CA LEU A 27 41.49 -29.99 -8.33
C LEU A 27 41.19 -28.67 -7.63
N LEU A 28 41.74 -28.43 -6.44
CA LEU A 28 41.55 -27.17 -5.69
C LEU A 28 42.04 -25.93 -6.46
N LEU A 29 43.17 -26.04 -7.18
CA LEU A 29 43.65 -24.98 -8.08
C LEU A 29 42.68 -24.75 -9.24
N GLY A 30 42.16 -25.81 -9.86
CA GLY A 30 41.13 -25.73 -10.89
C GLY A 30 39.86 -25.04 -10.39
N LEU A 31 39.38 -25.41 -9.20
CA LEU A 31 38.23 -24.76 -8.56
C LEU A 31 38.50 -23.27 -8.27
N SER A 32 39.71 -22.93 -7.86
CA SER A 32 40.13 -21.54 -7.62
C SER A 32 40.13 -20.72 -8.92
N VAL A 33 40.55 -21.32 -10.04
CA VAL A 33 40.47 -20.68 -11.38
C VAL A 33 39.00 -20.46 -11.76
N VAL A 34 38.12 -21.44 -11.55
CA VAL A 34 36.68 -21.29 -11.79
C VAL A 34 36.11 -20.15 -10.95
N ALA A 35 36.42 -20.09 -9.66
CA ALA A 35 35.96 -19.01 -8.78
C ALA A 35 36.45 -17.62 -9.23
N LEU A 36 37.70 -17.50 -9.69
CA LEU A 36 38.25 -16.26 -10.24
C LEU A 36 37.57 -15.86 -11.56
N LEU A 37 37.30 -16.82 -12.44
CA LEU A 37 36.55 -16.60 -13.68
C LEU A 37 35.12 -16.14 -13.38
N THR A 38 34.44 -16.77 -12.41
CA THR A 38 33.14 -16.33 -11.91
C THR A 38 33.22 -14.90 -11.41
N ARG A 39 34.20 -14.59 -10.55
CA ARG A 39 34.40 -13.23 -10.03
C ARG A 39 34.48 -12.22 -11.17
N PHE A 40 35.33 -12.49 -12.17
CA PHE A 40 35.54 -11.62 -13.32
C PHE A 40 34.28 -11.48 -14.17
N LEU A 41 33.60 -12.59 -14.45
CA LEU A 41 32.35 -12.60 -15.20
C LEU A 41 31.26 -11.79 -14.49
N THR A 42 31.10 -11.97 -13.18
CA THR A 42 30.14 -11.22 -12.37
C THR A 42 30.49 -9.72 -12.35
N MET A 43 31.77 -9.37 -12.17
CA MET A 43 32.23 -7.97 -12.24
C MET A 43 32.06 -7.35 -13.63
N PHE A 44 32.11 -8.16 -14.68
CA PHE A 44 31.89 -7.71 -16.06
C PHE A 44 30.40 -7.53 -16.38
N MET A 45 29.54 -8.44 -15.90
CA MET A 45 28.11 -8.45 -16.21
C MET A 45 27.30 -7.52 -15.31
N ALA A 46 27.56 -7.53 -14.01
CA ALA A 46 26.75 -6.80 -13.03
C ALA A 46 26.66 -5.30 -13.34
N PRO A 47 27.75 -4.60 -13.72
CA PRO A 47 27.66 -3.20 -14.09
C PRO A 47 26.77 -2.93 -15.30
N ARG A 48 26.77 -3.83 -16.28
CA ARG A 48 25.97 -3.69 -17.51
C ARG A 48 24.48 -3.90 -17.28
N LEU A 49 24.14 -4.80 -16.35
CA LEU A 49 22.75 -5.03 -15.97
C LEU A 49 22.24 -3.86 -15.12
N MET A 50 23.02 -3.45 -14.13
CA MET A 50 22.66 -2.34 -13.24
C MET A 50 22.59 -1.01 -13.98
N SER A 51 23.46 -0.75 -14.97
CA SER A 51 23.41 0.47 -15.78
C SER A 51 22.18 0.58 -16.68
N LYS A 52 21.45 -0.52 -16.94
CA LYS A 52 20.16 -0.45 -17.64
C LYS A 52 19.02 0.01 -16.74
N ILE A 53 19.19 -0.13 -15.42
CA ILE A 53 18.17 0.15 -14.41
C ILE A 53 18.40 1.55 -13.80
N ILE A 54 19.67 1.94 -13.65
CA ILE A 54 20.07 3.16 -12.94
C ILE A 54 20.25 4.33 -13.91
N HIS A 55 19.52 5.41 -13.66
CA HIS A 55 19.44 6.55 -14.57
C HIS A 55 20.34 7.71 -14.11
N SER A 56 20.45 7.96 -12.80
CA SER A 56 21.31 9.01 -12.21
C SER A 56 22.79 8.66 -12.32
N GLU A 57 23.58 9.55 -12.93
CA GLU A 57 25.04 9.35 -13.10
C GLU A 57 25.79 9.27 -11.76
N LYS A 58 25.32 10.04 -10.77
CA LYS A 58 25.91 10.13 -9.43
C LYS A 58 25.70 8.82 -8.67
N VAL A 59 24.49 8.29 -8.68
CA VAL A 59 24.16 7.01 -8.05
C VAL A 59 24.78 5.83 -8.81
N ARG A 60 24.82 5.88 -10.15
CA ARG A 60 25.50 4.89 -10.99
C ARG A 60 26.96 4.69 -10.58
N SER A 61 27.69 5.77 -10.30
CA SER A 61 29.09 5.65 -9.87
C SER A 61 29.25 5.02 -8.47
N THR A 62 28.31 5.26 -7.56
CA THR A 62 28.41 4.85 -6.15
C THR A 62 27.85 3.45 -5.89
N ALA A 63 26.73 3.11 -6.54
CA ALA A 63 26.15 1.77 -6.50
C ALA A 63 26.92 0.85 -7.46
N VAL A 64 26.96 1.14 -8.76
CA VAL A 64 27.43 0.18 -9.78
C VAL A 64 28.93 -0.07 -9.75
N LYS A 65 29.75 1.00 -9.77
CA LYS A 65 31.23 0.89 -9.90
C LYS A 65 31.93 0.36 -8.64
N ASN A 66 31.17 0.24 -7.55
CA ASN A 66 31.65 -0.03 -6.21
C ASN A 66 30.99 -1.29 -5.62
N SER A 67 29.82 -1.70 -6.11
CA SER A 67 29.14 -2.95 -5.73
C SER A 67 29.66 -4.16 -6.50
N ASP A 68 30.23 -3.96 -7.69
CA ASP A 68 30.76 -5.00 -8.57
C ASP A 68 31.79 -5.91 -7.87
N LYS A 69 32.71 -5.33 -7.09
CA LYS A 69 33.72 -6.06 -6.31
C LYS A 69 33.08 -6.92 -5.21
N ALA A 70 32.12 -6.36 -4.47
CA ALA A 70 31.44 -7.08 -3.40
C ALA A 70 30.60 -8.24 -3.97
N LEU A 71 29.84 -7.98 -5.05
CA LEU A 71 29.07 -9.02 -5.73
C LEU A 71 29.95 -10.09 -6.37
N GLY A 72 31.06 -9.69 -7.00
CA GLY A 72 32.04 -10.61 -7.57
C GLY A 72 32.65 -11.51 -6.51
N ASN A 73 33.03 -10.96 -5.36
CA ASN A 73 33.54 -11.75 -4.24
C ASN A 73 32.49 -12.73 -3.69
N ALA A 74 31.23 -12.29 -3.54
CA ALA A 74 30.14 -13.17 -3.14
C ALA A 74 29.94 -14.31 -4.15
N ALA A 75 29.81 -14.01 -5.46
CA ALA A 75 29.62 -15.03 -6.47
C ALA A 75 30.79 -16.04 -6.52
N ALA A 76 32.02 -15.55 -6.44
CA ALA A 76 33.21 -16.38 -6.39
C ALA A 76 33.25 -17.30 -5.16
N ALA A 77 33.00 -16.74 -3.97
CA ALA A 77 32.98 -17.50 -2.72
C ALA A 77 31.84 -18.52 -2.68
N GLY A 78 30.66 -18.18 -3.21
CA GLY A 78 29.52 -19.09 -3.30
C GLY A 78 29.77 -20.26 -4.25
N ILE A 79 30.33 -20.00 -5.44
CA ILE A 79 30.70 -21.06 -6.38
C ILE A 79 31.84 -21.91 -5.83
N ALA A 80 32.87 -21.30 -5.24
CA ALA A 80 33.95 -22.02 -4.59
C ALA A 80 33.41 -22.93 -3.46
N LEU A 81 32.52 -22.42 -2.62
CA LEU A 81 31.88 -23.18 -1.54
C LEU A 81 31.09 -24.36 -2.08
N TYR A 82 30.29 -24.14 -3.13
CA TYR A 82 29.52 -25.21 -3.77
C TYR A 82 30.42 -26.31 -4.33
N LEU A 83 31.48 -25.93 -5.06
CA LEU A 83 32.41 -26.87 -5.67
C LEU A 83 33.27 -27.60 -4.65
N VAL A 84 33.70 -26.92 -3.57
CA VAL A 84 34.43 -27.56 -2.46
C VAL A 84 33.53 -28.55 -1.73
N LYS A 85 32.25 -28.23 -1.50
CA LYS A 85 31.30 -29.18 -0.90
C LYS A 85 31.08 -30.41 -1.79
N ILE A 86 31.03 -30.25 -3.11
CA ILE A 86 31.02 -31.39 -4.04
C ILE A 86 32.30 -32.21 -3.89
N LEU A 87 33.47 -31.57 -3.86
CA LEU A 87 34.76 -32.26 -3.75
C LEU A 87 34.86 -33.06 -2.44
N ILE A 88 34.42 -32.48 -1.32
CA ILE A 88 34.35 -33.17 -0.02
C ILE A 88 33.36 -34.33 -0.08
N SER A 89 32.18 -34.14 -0.67
CA SER A 89 31.21 -35.23 -0.82
C SER A 89 31.71 -36.38 -1.70
N MET A 90 32.64 -36.12 -2.63
CA MET A 90 33.29 -37.15 -3.44
C MET A 90 34.42 -37.86 -2.68
N MET A 91 35.04 -37.22 -1.68
CA MET A 91 36.06 -37.81 -0.81
C MET A 91 35.47 -38.93 0.08
N ASP A 92 34.20 -38.81 0.46
CA ASP A 92 33.50 -39.84 1.25
C ASP A 92 33.22 -41.13 0.47
N ASP A 93 33.46 -41.16 -0.84
CA ASP A 93 33.31 -42.34 -1.67
C ASP A 93 34.52 -43.28 -1.52
N VAL A 94 34.26 -44.59 -1.37
CA VAL A 94 35.26 -45.62 -0.97
C VAL A 94 36.37 -45.78 -2.01
N ASP A 95 36.06 -45.53 -3.28
CA ASP A 95 37.00 -45.62 -4.39
C ASP A 95 37.66 -44.27 -4.72
N SER A 96 37.39 -43.21 -3.94
CA SER A 96 37.99 -41.90 -4.21
C SER A 96 39.46 -41.86 -3.80
N GLY A 97 40.32 -41.35 -4.68
CA GLY A 97 41.71 -41.05 -4.33
C GLY A 97 41.88 -39.57 -3.97
N ILE A 98 40.87 -38.95 -3.36
CA ILE A 98 40.91 -37.56 -2.92
C ILE A 98 41.38 -37.53 -1.48
N MET A 99 42.38 -36.71 -1.17
CA MET A 99 42.96 -36.62 0.16
C MET A 99 42.99 -35.17 0.61
N ILE A 100 42.10 -34.82 1.53
CA ILE A 100 42.02 -33.49 2.14
C ILE A 100 42.21 -33.66 3.65
N PRO A 101 43.14 -32.94 4.28
CA PRO A 101 43.32 -32.95 5.73
C PRO A 101 42.04 -32.54 6.44
N ASP A 102 41.70 -33.19 7.55
CA ASP A 102 40.48 -32.93 8.32
C ASP A 102 40.28 -31.44 8.66
N PHE A 103 41.36 -30.75 9.04
CA PHE A 103 41.29 -29.32 9.34
C PHE A 103 40.86 -28.47 8.13
N ALA A 104 41.22 -28.89 6.90
CA ALA A 104 40.88 -28.18 5.68
C ALA A 104 39.44 -28.45 5.23
N VAL A 105 38.92 -29.66 5.52
CA VAL A 105 37.51 -30.03 5.29
C VAL A 105 36.57 -29.12 6.08
N GLU A 106 36.93 -28.74 7.31
CA GLU A 106 36.13 -27.81 8.12
C GLU A 106 36.45 -26.34 7.80
N LEU A 107 37.73 -25.97 7.69
CA LEU A 107 38.15 -24.58 7.58
C LEU A 107 37.77 -23.94 6.24
N ILE A 108 37.97 -24.63 5.12
CA ILE A 108 37.78 -24.04 3.78
C ILE A 108 36.31 -23.67 3.56
N PRO A 109 35.31 -24.55 3.78
CA PRO A 109 33.90 -24.19 3.63
C PRO A 109 33.47 -23.05 4.55
N ASN A 110 33.90 -23.05 5.82
CA ASN A 110 33.53 -22.01 6.79
C ASN A 110 34.09 -20.63 6.40
N VAL A 111 35.36 -20.57 5.97
CA VAL A 111 35.97 -19.32 5.48
C VAL A 111 35.27 -18.84 4.21
N LEU A 112 34.95 -19.73 3.26
CA LEU A 112 34.22 -19.36 2.05
C LEU A 112 32.80 -18.87 2.37
N GLN A 113 32.11 -19.51 3.32
CA GLN A 113 30.78 -19.08 3.79
C GLN A 113 30.85 -17.70 4.46
N PHE A 114 31.88 -17.44 5.25
CA PHE A 114 32.11 -16.14 5.87
C PHE A 114 32.39 -15.04 4.83
N ILE A 115 33.28 -15.31 3.86
CA ILE A 115 33.56 -14.38 2.76
C ILE A 115 32.28 -14.12 1.95
N PHE A 116 31.48 -15.16 1.68
CA PHE A 116 30.21 -15.05 0.99
C PHE A 116 29.22 -14.15 1.75
N ALA A 117 28.98 -14.44 3.04
CA ALA A 117 28.06 -13.69 3.89
C ALA A 117 28.45 -12.21 4.00
N VAL A 118 29.72 -11.92 4.33
CA VAL A 118 30.22 -10.54 4.43
C VAL A 118 30.13 -9.83 3.08
N SER A 119 30.47 -10.51 1.98
CA SER A 119 30.42 -9.91 0.64
C SER A 119 28.99 -9.57 0.22
N ILE A 120 28.01 -10.42 0.54
CA ILE A 120 26.58 -10.12 0.30
C ILE A 120 26.11 -8.94 1.15
N VAL A 121 26.47 -8.88 2.43
CA VAL A 121 26.07 -7.77 3.31
C VAL A 121 26.67 -6.45 2.81
N LEU A 122 27.96 -6.43 2.51
CA LEU A 122 28.62 -5.26 1.92
C LEU A 122 28.01 -4.87 0.59
N TRP A 123 27.65 -5.85 -0.25
CA TRP A 123 26.95 -5.59 -1.50
C TRP A 123 25.59 -4.94 -1.27
N ALA A 124 24.78 -5.47 -0.34
CA ALA A 124 23.48 -4.91 0.01
C ALA A 124 23.58 -3.46 0.51
N PHE A 125 24.57 -3.14 1.35
CA PHE A 125 24.84 -1.75 1.79
C PHE A 125 25.15 -0.81 0.62
N ARG A 126 25.80 -1.30 -0.44
CA ARG A 126 26.09 -0.52 -1.65
C ARG A 126 24.86 -0.26 -2.51
N LEU A 127 23.77 -1.01 -2.31
CA LEU A 127 22.50 -0.79 -3.01
C LEU A 127 21.61 0.25 -2.32
N VAL A 128 21.87 0.59 -1.06
CA VAL A 128 21.04 1.57 -0.32
C VAL A 128 20.93 2.93 -1.03
N PRO A 129 22.00 3.50 -1.62
CA PRO A 129 21.90 4.77 -2.34
C PRO A 129 20.99 4.72 -3.59
N LEU A 130 20.53 3.53 -4.03
CA LEU A 130 19.56 3.43 -5.12
C LEU A 130 18.21 4.07 -4.79
N VAL A 131 17.90 4.24 -3.50
CA VAL A 131 16.69 4.97 -3.09
C VAL A 131 16.70 6.41 -3.62
N GLN A 132 17.86 7.07 -3.63
CA GLN A 132 18.00 8.41 -4.21
C GLN A 132 17.64 8.41 -5.70
N ASP A 133 18.16 7.46 -6.46
CA ASP A 133 17.93 7.35 -7.91
C ASP A 133 16.46 7.09 -8.23
N VAL A 134 15.77 6.26 -7.44
CA VAL A 134 14.34 5.99 -7.63
C VAL A 134 13.50 7.24 -7.36
N VAL A 135 13.86 8.04 -6.36
CA VAL A 135 13.13 9.28 -6.06
C VAL A 135 13.41 10.35 -7.10
N GLU A 136 14.68 10.54 -7.51
CA GLU A 136 15.06 11.45 -8.61
C GLU A 136 14.35 11.10 -9.93
N LEU A 137 14.01 9.82 -10.17
CA LEU A 137 13.26 9.38 -11.36
C LEU A 137 11.76 9.68 -11.31
N LEU A 138 11.19 9.82 -10.12
CA LEU A 138 9.76 10.08 -9.93
C LEU A 138 9.47 11.58 -9.75
N ASP A 139 10.49 12.36 -9.42
CA ASP A 139 10.44 13.80 -9.34
C ASP A 139 10.55 14.42 -10.75
N ASN A 140 9.65 15.34 -11.07
CA ASN A 140 9.61 16.01 -12.38
C ASN A 140 10.26 17.40 -12.37
N ASP A 141 10.54 17.97 -11.19
CA ASP A 141 10.98 19.36 -11.05
C ASP A 141 12.49 19.51 -10.79
N ASP A 142 13.26 18.40 -10.81
CA ASP A 142 14.74 18.33 -10.65
C ASP A 142 15.29 19.00 -9.36
N GLU A 143 14.43 19.46 -8.46
CA GLU A 143 14.77 20.12 -7.20
C GLU A 143 14.14 19.41 -6.01
N LEU A 144 14.88 18.44 -5.45
CA LEU A 144 14.49 17.79 -4.20
C LEU A 144 14.40 18.81 -3.05
N ASP A 145 13.22 18.94 -2.45
CA ASP A 145 12.99 19.85 -1.32
C ASP A 145 13.68 19.33 -0.03
N GLY A 146 13.67 20.13 1.04
CA GLY A 146 14.26 19.73 2.32
C GLY A 146 13.57 18.53 2.99
N THR A 147 12.27 18.35 2.71
CA THR A 147 11.42 17.27 3.23
C THR A 147 11.77 15.94 2.58
N GLU A 148 11.91 15.91 1.26
CA GLU A 148 12.25 14.75 0.44
C GLU A 148 13.64 14.24 0.76
N LYS A 149 14.62 15.13 0.92
CA LYS A 149 15.96 14.76 1.39
C LYS A 149 15.94 14.11 2.76
N THR A 150 15.07 14.60 3.66
CA THR A 150 14.89 14.02 4.99
C THR A 150 14.24 12.64 4.91
N LEU A 151 13.22 12.46 4.06
CA LEU A 151 12.56 11.19 3.82
C LEU A 151 13.53 10.16 3.22
N ILE A 152 14.30 10.53 2.20
CA ILE A 152 15.30 9.65 1.60
C ILE A 152 16.32 9.20 2.66
N SER A 153 16.86 10.14 3.45
CA SER A 153 17.81 9.84 4.52
C SER A 153 17.22 8.89 5.57
N ALA A 154 15.94 9.07 5.93
CA ALA A 154 15.24 8.18 6.85
C ALA A 154 15.08 6.77 6.28
N VAL A 155 14.65 6.64 5.01
CA VAL A 155 14.51 5.35 4.33
C VAL A 155 15.86 4.65 4.18
N GLU A 156 16.91 5.37 3.80
CA GLU A 156 18.27 4.81 3.74
C GLU A 156 18.73 4.30 5.11
N SER A 157 18.49 5.07 6.17
CA SER A 157 18.86 4.68 7.53
C SER A 157 18.12 3.42 7.98
N MET A 158 16.82 3.32 7.68
CA MET A 158 16.01 2.12 7.95
C MET A 158 16.52 0.90 7.16
N LEU A 159 16.83 1.06 5.88
CA LEU A 159 17.40 -0.03 5.06
C LEU A 159 18.77 -0.47 5.59
N ARG A 160 19.65 0.47 5.93
CA ARG A 160 20.96 0.15 6.54
C ARG A 160 20.81 -0.61 7.84
N PHE A 161 19.87 -0.21 8.69
CA PHE A 161 19.57 -0.93 9.93
C PHE A 161 19.05 -2.35 9.65
N ALA A 162 18.11 -2.51 8.71
CA ALA A 162 17.59 -3.82 8.33
C ALA A 162 18.67 -4.73 7.74
N ILE A 163 19.52 -4.21 6.85
CA ILE A 163 20.66 -4.93 6.27
C ILE A 163 21.67 -5.31 7.35
N ALA A 164 21.95 -4.43 8.31
CA ALA A 164 22.84 -4.74 9.43
C ALA A 164 22.26 -5.86 10.31
N ALA A 165 20.99 -5.75 10.69
CA ALA A 165 20.30 -6.71 11.54
C ALA A 165 20.25 -8.10 10.88
N LEU A 166 19.71 -8.20 9.66
CA LEU A 166 19.65 -9.46 8.92
C LEU A 166 21.05 -9.98 8.54
N GLY A 167 21.94 -9.09 8.12
CA GLY A 167 23.32 -9.42 7.75
C GLY A 167 24.12 -10.00 8.91
N SER A 168 23.91 -9.50 10.13
CA SER A 168 24.56 -10.04 11.33
C SER A 168 24.22 -11.51 11.57
N VAL A 169 23.02 -11.96 11.18
CA VAL A 169 22.59 -13.36 11.29
C VAL A 169 23.42 -14.25 10.37
N PHE A 170 23.55 -13.86 9.10
CA PHE A 170 24.34 -14.61 8.12
C PHE A 170 25.83 -14.66 8.49
N VAL A 171 26.36 -13.58 9.04
CA VAL A 171 27.76 -13.53 9.49
C VAL A 171 27.94 -14.39 10.75
N ALA A 172 26.98 -14.39 11.68
CA ALA A 172 27.02 -15.24 12.87
C ALA A 172 26.95 -16.73 12.52
N ASP A 173 26.09 -17.11 11.56
CA ASP A 173 26.03 -18.48 11.02
C ASP A 173 27.38 -18.94 10.48
N ALA A 174 28.02 -18.09 9.68
CA ALA A 174 29.34 -18.39 9.11
C ALA A 174 30.46 -18.50 10.16
N LEU A 175 30.26 -17.95 11.36
CA LEU A 175 31.16 -18.08 12.50
C LEU A 175 30.83 -19.30 13.38
N GLY A 176 29.79 -20.07 13.04
CA GLY A 176 29.37 -21.27 13.77
C GLY A 176 28.47 -20.99 14.98
N PHE A 177 27.87 -19.81 15.09
CA PHE A 177 26.87 -19.54 16.13
C PHE A 177 25.55 -20.29 15.82
N ASP A 178 24.85 -20.73 16.87
CA ASP A 178 23.51 -21.30 16.72
C ASP A 178 22.51 -20.25 16.24
N LEU A 179 22.09 -20.40 14.98
CA LEU A 179 21.08 -19.56 14.35
C LEU A 179 19.72 -19.64 15.03
N THR A 180 19.38 -20.76 15.66
CA THR A 180 18.06 -20.99 16.24
C THR A 180 17.71 -19.91 17.26
N SER A 181 18.65 -19.63 18.16
CA SER A 181 18.50 -18.63 19.21
C SER A 181 18.38 -17.21 18.64
N LEU A 182 19.18 -16.89 17.61
CA LEU A 182 19.22 -15.56 17.01
C LEU A 182 17.95 -15.28 16.17
N ILE A 183 17.53 -16.27 15.39
CA ILE A 183 16.29 -16.23 14.60
C ILE A 183 15.08 -16.15 15.53
N ALA A 184 15.06 -16.89 16.65
CA ALA A 184 13.97 -16.81 17.63
C ALA A 184 13.84 -15.39 18.22
N GLY A 185 14.96 -14.76 18.62
CA GLY A 185 14.97 -13.39 19.14
C GLY A 185 14.54 -12.33 18.10
N LEU A 186 15.00 -12.48 16.86
CA LEU A 186 14.57 -11.63 15.74
C LEU A 186 13.11 -11.86 15.37
N GLY A 187 12.59 -13.08 15.50
CA GLY A 187 11.18 -13.39 15.25
C GLY A 187 10.24 -12.64 16.20
N ILE A 188 10.55 -12.66 17.51
CA ILE A 188 9.77 -11.91 18.52
C ILE A 188 9.89 -10.40 18.28
N SER A 189 11.09 -9.91 18.03
CA SER A 189 11.33 -8.47 17.76
C SER A 189 10.64 -8.01 16.47
N GLY A 190 10.67 -8.84 15.43
CA GLY A 190 10.01 -8.61 14.15
C GLY A 190 8.49 -8.59 14.27
N LEU A 191 7.91 -9.47 15.11
CA LEU A 191 6.48 -9.44 15.41
C LEU A 191 6.09 -8.13 16.10
N ALA A 192 6.85 -7.69 17.10
CA ALA A 192 6.60 -6.43 17.78
C ALA A 192 6.67 -5.23 16.81
N LEU A 193 7.67 -5.21 15.92
CA LEU A 193 7.81 -4.19 14.89
C LEU A 193 6.64 -4.22 13.88
N ALA A 194 6.21 -5.41 13.46
CA ALA A 194 5.09 -5.59 12.53
C ALA A 194 3.77 -5.08 13.14
N LEU A 195 3.53 -5.35 14.43
CA LEU A 195 2.38 -4.83 15.16
C LEU A 195 2.43 -3.30 15.26
N ALA A 196 3.61 -2.72 15.51
CA ALA A 196 3.79 -1.27 15.55
C ALA A 196 3.60 -0.62 14.17
N ALA A 197 3.97 -1.30 13.09
CA ALA A 197 3.83 -0.81 11.71
C ALA A 197 2.43 -1.04 11.11
N LYS A 198 1.56 -1.78 11.79
CA LYS A 198 0.24 -2.22 11.30
C LYS A 198 -0.59 -1.06 10.74
N ASP A 199 -0.68 0.06 11.46
CA ASP A 199 -1.53 1.19 11.05
C ASP A 199 -1.00 1.89 9.80
N THR A 200 0.32 2.01 9.66
CA THR A 200 0.95 2.56 8.44
C THR A 200 0.63 1.70 7.23
N ILE A 201 0.78 0.38 7.37
CA ILE A 201 0.49 -0.58 6.30
C ILE A 201 -1.02 -0.56 5.96
N SER A 202 -1.89 -0.51 6.97
CA SER A 202 -3.34 -0.45 6.77
C SER A 202 -3.77 0.80 6.00
N ASN A 203 -3.15 1.95 6.25
CA ASN A 203 -3.45 3.17 5.53
C ASN A 203 -2.97 3.13 4.07
N LEU A 204 -1.81 2.53 3.82
CA LEU A 204 -1.30 2.34 2.46
C LEU A 204 -2.25 1.47 1.63
N PHE A 205 -2.66 0.31 2.16
CA PHE A 205 -3.66 -0.53 1.51
C PHE A 205 -5.00 0.17 1.37
N GLY A 206 -5.41 0.97 2.36
CA GLY A 206 -6.60 1.81 2.28
C GLY A 206 -6.56 2.76 1.07
N ALA A 207 -5.44 3.44 0.86
CA ALA A 207 -5.25 4.34 -0.28
C ALA A 207 -5.35 3.59 -1.62
N THR A 208 -4.66 2.44 -1.71
CA THR A 208 -4.69 1.60 -2.92
C THR A 208 -6.10 1.14 -3.25
N THR A 209 -6.87 0.68 -2.26
CA THR A 209 -8.27 0.28 -2.45
C THR A 209 -9.14 1.44 -2.92
N VAL A 210 -9.02 2.63 -2.32
CA VAL A 210 -9.76 3.82 -2.79
C VAL A 210 -9.44 4.15 -4.24
N LEU A 211 -8.17 4.05 -4.66
CA LEU A 211 -7.75 4.35 -6.03
C LEU A 211 -8.23 3.31 -7.06
N LEU A 212 -8.27 2.03 -6.67
CA LEU A 212 -8.69 0.92 -7.53
C LEU A 212 -10.22 0.85 -7.66
N ASP A 213 -10.93 0.84 -6.53
CA ASP A 213 -12.37 0.64 -6.50
C ASP A 213 -13.14 1.95 -6.75
N ARG A 214 -12.48 3.09 -6.54
CA ARG A 214 -13.02 4.45 -6.73
C ARG A 214 -14.43 4.61 -6.15
N PRO A 215 -14.64 4.32 -4.85
CA PRO A 215 -15.93 4.55 -4.20
C PRO A 215 -16.35 6.03 -4.29
N PHE A 216 -15.36 6.93 -4.27
CA PHE A 216 -15.47 8.37 -4.53
C PHE A 216 -14.24 8.85 -5.31
N LYS A 217 -14.31 10.09 -5.82
CA LYS A 217 -13.21 10.79 -6.50
C LYS A 217 -13.02 12.18 -5.89
N ILE A 218 -11.89 12.81 -6.20
CA ILE A 218 -11.64 14.22 -5.87
C ILE A 218 -12.78 15.07 -6.45
N GLY A 219 -13.32 15.96 -5.63
CA GLY A 219 -14.50 16.79 -5.93
C GLY A 219 -15.86 16.18 -5.59
N ASP A 220 -15.92 14.89 -5.21
CA ASP A 220 -17.18 14.33 -4.70
C ASP A 220 -17.45 14.83 -3.28
N TRP A 221 -18.71 15.19 -3.01
CA TRP A 221 -19.19 15.43 -1.65
C TRP A 221 -19.47 14.08 -0.98
N VAL A 222 -18.87 13.83 0.18
CA VAL A 222 -18.95 12.56 0.90
C VAL A 222 -19.27 12.77 2.38
N ILE A 223 -19.92 11.77 2.97
CA ILE A 223 -20.05 11.63 4.42
C ILE A 223 -19.33 10.35 4.82
N VAL A 224 -18.41 10.49 5.77
CA VAL A 224 -17.63 9.40 6.37
C VAL A 224 -17.69 9.58 7.88
N ASP A 225 -18.30 8.63 8.58
CA ASP A 225 -18.60 8.73 10.01
C ASP A 225 -19.30 10.07 10.37
N SER A 226 -18.61 10.95 11.10
CA SER A 226 -19.09 12.28 11.51
C SER A 226 -18.50 13.42 10.67
N VAL A 227 -17.78 13.10 9.60
CA VAL A 227 -17.12 14.07 8.72
C VAL A 227 -17.91 14.20 7.42
N GLU A 228 -18.33 15.41 7.10
CA GLU A 228 -19.05 15.75 5.87
C GLU A 228 -18.29 16.85 5.11
N GLY A 229 -18.08 16.64 3.82
CA GLY A 229 -17.46 17.64 2.96
C GLY A 229 -17.05 17.11 1.58
N GLU A 230 -16.36 17.95 0.83
CA GLU A 230 -15.81 17.64 -0.49
C GLU A 230 -14.44 16.99 -0.37
N VAL A 231 -14.18 15.93 -1.13
CA VAL A 231 -12.85 15.30 -1.20
C VAL A 231 -11.89 16.23 -1.93
N ALA A 232 -10.94 16.82 -1.20
CA ALA A 232 -9.98 17.77 -1.74
C ALA A 232 -8.73 17.07 -2.30
N GLU A 233 -8.18 16.09 -1.58
CA GLU A 233 -6.96 15.39 -1.96
C GLU A 233 -6.96 13.97 -1.40
N ILE A 234 -6.42 13.00 -2.15
CA ILE A 234 -6.18 11.63 -1.68
C ILE A 234 -4.66 11.42 -1.69
N SER A 235 -4.05 11.41 -0.51
CA SER A 235 -2.62 11.14 -0.32
C SER A 235 -2.40 9.67 0.07
N LEU A 236 -1.14 9.23 0.22
CA LEU A 236 -0.80 7.83 0.53
C LEU A 236 -1.35 7.31 1.87
N ARG A 237 -1.42 8.16 2.90
CA ARG A 237 -1.88 7.77 4.25
C ARG A 237 -3.26 8.32 4.59
N THR A 238 -3.62 9.45 4.02
CA THR A 238 -4.78 10.24 4.44
C THR A 238 -5.49 10.82 3.23
N THR A 239 -6.79 11.05 3.37
CA THR A 239 -7.62 11.82 2.46
C THR A 239 -8.03 13.11 3.16
N LEU A 240 -7.90 14.24 2.46
CA LEU A 240 -8.30 15.55 2.94
C LEU A 240 -9.73 15.84 2.49
N ILE A 241 -10.60 16.13 3.44
CA ILE A 241 -12.00 16.49 3.21
C ILE A 241 -12.19 17.94 3.58
N ARG A 242 -12.67 18.76 2.64
CA ARG A 242 -12.99 20.17 2.84
C ARG A 242 -14.45 20.31 3.26
N THR A 243 -14.67 20.78 4.48
CA THR A 243 -16.02 20.93 5.04
C THR A 243 -16.75 22.12 4.43
N ALA A 244 -18.07 22.23 4.68
CA ALA A 244 -18.87 23.39 4.28
C ALA A 244 -18.39 24.73 4.89
N ALA A 245 -17.62 24.69 5.99
CA ALA A 245 -16.99 25.86 6.61
C ALA A 245 -15.60 26.17 6.03
N ASP A 246 -15.22 25.53 4.92
CA ASP A 246 -13.93 25.67 4.24
C ASP A 246 -12.70 25.24 5.08
N THR A 247 -12.93 24.43 6.11
CA THR A 247 -11.84 23.82 6.91
C THR A 247 -11.46 22.45 6.36
N ILE A 248 -10.19 22.05 6.52
CA ILE A 248 -9.70 20.72 6.12
C ILE A 248 -9.75 19.75 7.30
N VAL A 249 -10.42 18.62 7.08
CA VAL A 249 -10.41 17.46 7.97
C VAL A 249 -9.57 16.36 7.33
N THR A 250 -8.56 15.90 8.05
CA THR A 250 -7.67 14.82 7.59
C THR A 250 -8.20 13.48 8.09
N VAL A 251 -8.59 12.59 7.16
CA VAL A 251 -9.12 11.27 7.48
C VAL A 251 -8.10 10.20 7.08
N PRO A 252 -7.72 9.27 7.98
CA PRO A 252 -6.87 8.13 7.63
C PRO A 252 -7.54 7.26 6.55
N ASN A 253 -6.77 6.83 5.54
CA ASN A 253 -7.31 6.03 4.44
C ASN A 253 -7.83 4.66 4.92
N ALA A 254 -7.26 4.12 6.00
CA ALA A 254 -7.76 2.91 6.64
C ALA A 254 -9.21 3.08 7.12
N ASN A 255 -9.62 4.27 7.58
CA ASN A 255 -10.99 4.50 8.03
C ASN A 255 -11.95 4.44 6.84
N LEU A 256 -11.60 5.11 5.72
CA LEU A 256 -12.44 5.18 4.51
C LEU A 256 -12.81 3.81 3.93
N VAL A 257 -11.97 2.81 4.12
CA VAL A 257 -12.20 1.44 3.62
C VAL A 257 -12.91 0.57 4.66
N ASN A 258 -12.80 0.90 5.95
CA ASN A 258 -13.41 0.14 7.04
C ASN A 258 -14.79 0.67 7.45
N THR A 259 -15.17 1.89 7.05
CA THR A 259 -16.46 2.51 7.38
C THR A 259 -17.30 2.74 6.12
N PRO A 260 -18.64 2.67 6.20
CA PRO A 260 -19.50 3.06 5.09
C PRO A 260 -19.24 4.51 4.66
N VAL A 261 -19.08 4.73 3.36
CA VAL A 261 -18.92 6.07 2.77
C VAL A 261 -20.15 6.41 1.95
N GLU A 262 -20.86 7.47 2.34
CA GLU A 262 -22.01 7.95 1.60
C GLU A 262 -21.56 9.00 0.58
N ASN A 263 -21.58 8.64 -0.71
CA ASN A 263 -21.13 9.52 -1.79
C ASN A 263 -22.30 10.28 -2.42
N PHE A 264 -22.36 11.58 -2.17
CA PHE A 264 -23.39 12.47 -2.69
C PHE A 264 -23.11 12.89 -4.14
N GLY A 265 -21.85 12.85 -4.58
CA GLY A 265 -21.44 13.10 -5.96
C GLY A 265 -21.93 12.04 -6.96
N LYS A 266 -22.21 10.82 -6.50
CA LYS A 266 -22.78 9.74 -7.33
C LYS A 266 -24.32 9.64 -7.30
N ARG A 267 -25.02 10.62 -6.71
CA ARG A 267 -26.48 10.63 -6.64
C ARG A 267 -27.11 10.72 -8.03
N ARG A 268 -28.15 9.92 -8.27
CA ARG A 268 -28.96 9.94 -9.50
C ARG A 268 -30.09 10.97 -9.48
N TRP A 269 -30.57 11.31 -8.29
CA TRP A 269 -31.65 12.27 -8.05
C TRP A 269 -31.55 12.74 -6.60
N ARG A 270 -32.16 13.89 -6.32
CA ARG A 270 -32.28 14.43 -4.96
C ARG A 270 -33.68 14.15 -4.44
N ARG A 271 -33.76 13.43 -3.33
CA ARG A 271 -35.04 13.19 -2.64
C ARG A 271 -35.29 14.32 -1.67
N TRP A 272 -36.44 14.96 -1.77
CA TRP A 272 -36.93 15.87 -0.73
C TRP A 272 -38.19 15.30 -0.09
N GLN A 273 -38.20 15.27 1.24
CA GLN A 273 -39.32 14.82 2.03
C GLN A 273 -39.59 15.87 3.12
N THR A 274 -40.85 16.24 3.29
CA THR A 274 -41.29 17.17 4.34
C THR A 274 -42.65 16.77 4.87
N ALA A 275 -42.96 17.20 6.08
CA ALA A 275 -44.32 17.16 6.63
C ALA A 275 -44.89 18.58 6.65
N LEU A 276 -46.16 18.68 6.30
CA LEU A 276 -46.99 19.88 6.40
C LEU A 276 -48.00 19.63 7.52
N HIS A 277 -48.17 20.61 8.40
CA HIS A 277 -49.09 20.50 9.52
C HIS A 277 -50.29 21.41 9.26
N LEU A 278 -51.45 20.83 9.03
CA LEU A 278 -52.72 21.55 8.83
C LEU A 278 -53.52 21.60 10.12
N ASP A 279 -54.47 22.54 10.21
CA ASP A 279 -55.41 22.62 11.32
C ASP A 279 -56.22 21.32 11.46
N LEU A 280 -56.40 20.84 12.69
CA LEU A 280 -57.15 19.63 12.99
C LEU A 280 -58.62 19.72 12.55
N ASN A 281 -59.17 20.94 12.51
CA ASN A 281 -60.55 21.21 12.12
C ASN A 281 -60.71 21.39 10.59
N SER A 282 -59.65 21.15 9.81
CA SER A 282 -59.71 21.24 8.36
C SER A 282 -60.72 20.25 7.78
N ASP A 283 -61.48 20.70 6.78
CA ASP A 283 -62.44 19.86 6.06
C ASP A 283 -61.70 18.72 5.31
N PRO A 284 -62.00 17.43 5.58
CA PRO A 284 -61.34 16.31 4.93
C PRO A 284 -61.40 16.33 3.41
N ALA A 285 -62.50 16.83 2.82
CA ALA A 285 -62.63 16.90 1.36
C ALA A 285 -61.63 17.89 0.77
N LYS A 286 -61.49 19.06 1.40
CA LYS A 286 -60.53 20.09 0.98
C LYS A 286 -59.09 19.68 1.18
N VAL A 287 -58.80 18.89 2.24
CA VAL A 287 -57.46 18.33 2.45
C VAL A 287 -57.12 17.33 1.35
N ALA A 288 -58.07 16.48 0.93
CA ALA A 288 -57.86 15.55 -0.17
C ALA A 288 -57.60 16.30 -1.49
N ASP A 289 -58.40 17.34 -1.79
CA ASP A 289 -58.22 18.18 -2.98
C ASP A 289 -56.87 18.91 -2.97
N PHE A 290 -56.47 19.46 -1.82
CA PHE A 290 -55.16 20.07 -1.63
C PHE A 290 -54.02 19.08 -1.88
N CYS A 291 -54.10 17.86 -1.34
CA CYS A 291 -53.08 16.83 -1.57
C CYS A 291 -52.97 16.48 -3.06
N ALA A 292 -54.10 16.37 -3.76
CA ALA A 292 -54.13 16.10 -5.20
C ALA A 292 -53.51 17.25 -6.02
N GLN A 293 -53.85 18.51 -5.71
CA GLN A 293 -53.28 19.69 -6.38
C GLN A 293 -51.77 19.83 -6.14
N VAL A 294 -51.30 19.54 -4.93
CA VAL A 294 -49.86 19.54 -4.62
C VAL A 294 -49.15 18.45 -5.41
N LEU A 295 -49.73 17.24 -5.50
CA LEU A 295 -49.16 16.16 -6.29
C LEU A 295 -49.14 16.49 -7.79
N GLU A 296 -50.18 17.14 -8.31
CA GLU A 296 -50.25 17.64 -9.69
C GLU A 296 -49.13 18.65 -9.94
N SER A 297 -48.96 19.65 -9.06
CA SER A 297 -47.87 20.63 -9.16
C SER A 297 -46.48 19.99 -9.13
N ILE A 298 -46.27 18.97 -8.29
CA ILE A 298 -45.02 18.19 -8.28
C ILE A 298 -44.81 17.46 -9.61
N SER A 299 -45.89 16.91 -10.18
CA SER A 299 -45.86 16.10 -11.41
C SER A 299 -45.63 16.95 -12.66
N GLU A 300 -46.14 18.18 -12.68
CA GLU A 300 -45.94 19.14 -13.77
C GLU A 300 -44.57 19.82 -13.75
N SER A 301 -43.89 19.80 -12.59
CA SER A 301 -42.58 20.42 -12.44
C SER A 301 -41.54 19.77 -13.38
N PRO A 302 -40.83 20.55 -14.22
CA PRO A 302 -39.92 20.01 -15.22
C PRO A 302 -38.67 19.33 -14.63
N VAL A 303 -38.39 19.56 -13.34
CA VAL A 303 -37.27 18.97 -12.61
C VAL A 303 -37.64 17.67 -11.88
N THR A 304 -38.92 17.28 -11.86
CA THR A 304 -39.37 16.05 -11.21
C THR A 304 -39.14 14.85 -12.14
N VAL A 305 -38.54 13.78 -11.62
CA VAL A 305 -38.23 12.58 -12.43
C VAL A 305 -39.03 11.34 -12.05
N LYS A 306 -39.22 11.05 -10.77
CA LYS A 306 -39.94 9.85 -10.31
C LYS A 306 -41.37 10.17 -9.92
N THR A 307 -42.15 10.68 -10.85
CA THR A 307 -43.52 11.16 -10.61
C THR A 307 -44.40 10.09 -9.97
N GLU A 308 -44.31 8.85 -10.42
CA GLU A 308 -45.06 7.70 -9.88
C GLU A 308 -44.65 7.28 -8.46
N SER A 309 -43.45 7.65 -8.01
CA SER A 309 -42.98 7.45 -6.62
C SER A 309 -43.06 8.71 -5.76
N SER A 310 -43.45 9.85 -6.36
CA SER A 310 -43.74 11.08 -5.65
C SER A 310 -45.18 11.03 -5.13
N TRP A 311 -45.41 11.57 -3.94
CA TRP A 311 -46.73 11.51 -3.30
C TRP A 311 -46.92 12.67 -2.32
N CYS A 312 -48.17 13.06 -2.16
CA CYS A 312 -48.64 14.01 -1.14
C CYS A 312 -49.88 13.37 -0.48
N GLN A 313 -49.76 12.94 0.77
CA GLN A 313 -50.80 12.17 1.44
C GLN A 313 -50.86 12.52 2.93
N VAL A 314 -52.06 12.45 3.50
CA VAL A 314 -52.25 12.51 4.95
C VAL A 314 -51.52 11.32 5.57
N SER A 315 -50.54 11.59 6.43
CA SER A 315 -49.72 10.56 7.07
C SER A 315 -50.21 10.21 8.47
N THR A 316 -50.64 11.20 9.25
CA THR A 316 -51.07 10.99 10.64
C THR A 316 -52.01 12.09 11.10
N LEU A 317 -52.98 11.73 11.93
CA LEU A 317 -53.77 12.69 12.73
C LEU A 317 -53.15 12.76 14.13
N THR A 318 -52.60 13.90 14.51
CA THR A 318 -52.01 14.11 15.84
C THR A 318 -53.04 14.71 16.80
N ALA A 319 -52.65 14.97 18.05
CA ALA A 319 -53.52 15.62 19.03
C ALA A 319 -53.82 17.09 18.68
N THR A 320 -53.02 17.72 17.82
CA THR A 320 -53.08 19.17 17.57
C THR A 320 -53.08 19.54 16.08
N SER A 321 -52.67 18.64 15.19
CA SER A 321 -52.53 18.89 13.76
C SER A 321 -52.92 17.68 12.92
N LEU A 322 -53.33 17.96 11.69
CA LEU A 322 -53.41 16.96 10.63
C LEU A 322 -52.10 17.00 9.83
N ASP A 323 -51.32 15.92 9.86
CA ASP A 323 -50.02 15.86 9.21
C ASP A 323 -50.16 15.31 7.80
N VAL A 324 -49.72 16.09 6.81
CA VAL A 324 -49.63 15.73 5.40
C VAL A 324 -48.17 15.56 5.04
N SER A 325 -47.76 14.38 4.62
CA SER A 325 -46.39 14.13 4.19
C SER A 325 -46.27 14.28 2.67
N VAL A 326 -45.19 14.95 2.26
CA VAL A 326 -44.84 15.20 0.86
C VAL A 326 -43.50 14.56 0.59
N ASN A 327 -43.41 13.76 -0.47
CA ASN A 327 -42.19 13.10 -0.92
C ASN A 327 -42.04 13.28 -2.43
N LEU A 328 -40.85 13.67 -2.86
CA LEU A 328 -40.56 13.84 -4.28
C LEU A 328 -39.08 13.64 -4.61
N TYR A 329 -38.81 13.53 -5.90
CA TYR A 329 -37.49 13.29 -6.46
C TYR A 329 -37.18 14.28 -7.59
N TRP A 330 -36.18 15.12 -7.38
CA TRP A 330 -35.70 16.08 -8.37
C TRP A 330 -34.43 15.63 -9.08
N ASP A 331 -34.33 15.93 -10.36
CA ASP A 331 -33.10 15.90 -11.12
C ASP A 331 -32.58 17.32 -11.31
N VAL A 332 -31.70 17.73 -10.39
CA VAL A 332 -31.09 19.06 -10.36
C VAL A 332 -29.59 18.95 -10.16
N ALA A 333 -28.84 19.74 -10.94
CA ALA A 333 -27.39 19.65 -11.06
C ALA A 333 -26.61 20.01 -9.78
N GLY A 334 -27.25 20.60 -8.76
CA GLY A 334 -26.55 21.05 -7.56
C GLY A 334 -27.45 21.61 -6.47
N GLY A 335 -26.84 22.05 -5.37
CA GLY A 335 -27.56 22.56 -4.21
C GLY A 335 -28.26 23.90 -4.44
N ALA A 336 -27.74 24.79 -5.29
CA ALA A 336 -28.40 26.07 -5.57
C ALA A 336 -29.71 25.91 -6.37
N PRO A 337 -29.75 25.15 -7.48
CA PRO A 337 -31.01 24.83 -8.15
C PRO A 337 -32.01 24.08 -7.26
N GLU A 338 -31.53 23.15 -6.41
CA GLU A 338 -32.37 22.46 -5.44
C GLU A 338 -33.04 23.43 -4.46
N ARG A 339 -32.29 24.38 -3.90
CA ARG A 339 -32.86 25.40 -3.00
C ARG A 339 -33.93 26.25 -3.69
N LYS A 340 -33.69 26.63 -4.95
CA LYS A 340 -34.65 27.42 -5.73
C LYS A 340 -35.94 26.63 -6.03
N ALA A 341 -35.81 25.39 -6.50
CA ALA A 341 -36.96 24.51 -6.75
C ALA A 341 -37.77 24.26 -5.46
N LYS A 342 -37.07 24.11 -4.33
CA LYS A 342 -37.70 23.98 -3.01
C LYS A 342 -38.45 25.24 -2.60
N GLU A 343 -37.87 26.42 -2.79
CA GLU A 343 -38.54 27.69 -2.49
C GLU A 343 -39.82 27.85 -3.32
N GLU A 344 -39.74 27.62 -4.63
CA GLU A 344 -40.87 27.71 -5.56
C GLU A 344 -42.00 26.75 -5.16
N LEU A 345 -41.67 25.49 -4.88
CA LEU A 345 -42.68 24.51 -4.46
C LEU A 345 -43.29 24.83 -3.09
N VAL A 346 -42.49 25.28 -2.12
CA VAL A 346 -43.01 25.64 -0.78
C VAL A 346 -43.97 26.83 -0.87
N LEU A 347 -43.63 27.86 -1.64
CA LEU A 347 -44.51 29.00 -1.86
C LEU A 347 -45.79 28.61 -2.63
N GLY A 348 -45.67 27.72 -3.62
CA GLY A 348 -46.81 27.15 -4.35
C GLY A 348 -47.75 26.36 -3.42
N ILE A 349 -47.20 25.49 -2.55
CA ILE A 349 -47.95 24.76 -1.53
C ILE A 349 -48.70 25.74 -0.60
N MET A 350 -48.05 26.82 -0.18
CA MET A 350 -48.71 27.84 0.65
C MET A 350 -49.87 28.53 -0.07
N GLN A 351 -49.76 28.77 -1.38
CA GLN A 351 -50.83 29.36 -2.17
C GLN A 351 -51.99 28.39 -2.34
N LEU A 352 -51.72 27.12 -2.69
CA LEU A 352 -52.73 26.07 -2.80
C LEU A 352 -53.51 25.88 -1.49
N ALA A 353 -52.83 25.94 -0.33
CA ALA A 353 -53.51 25.88 0.96
C ALA A 353 -54.51 27.03 1.14
N LYS A 354 -54.12 28.27 0.80
CA LYS A 354 -54.99 29.45 0.87
C LYS A 354 -56.18 29.35 -0.08
N ASP A 355 -55.95 28.89 -1.30
CA ASP A 355 -57.00 28.78 -2.32
C ASP A 355 -58.07 27.74 -1.92
N ASN A 356 -57.66 26.69 -1.22
CA ASN A 356 -58.57 25.70 -0.62
C ASN A 356 -59.15 26.17 0.73
N GLY A 357 -58.78 27.34 1.25
CA GLY A 357 -59.23 27.82 2.56
C GLY A 357 -58.75 26.97 3.73
N LEU A 358 -57.58 26.35 3.58
CA LEU A 358 -56.90 25.59 4.63
C LEU A 358 -55.90 26.48 5.36
N SER A 359 -55.79 26.28 6.67
CA SER A 359 -54.80 26.92 7.53
C SER A 359 -53.74 25.92 7.95
N PHE A 360 -52.48 26.34 7.92
CA PHE A 360 -51.42 25.61 8.59
C PHE A 360 -51.60 25.73 10.11
N PHE A 361 -51.20 24.69 10.81
CA PHE A 361 -51.26 24.62 12.27
C PHE A 361 -50.48 25.79 12.91
N ASP A 362 -51.16 26.55 13.76
CA ASP A 362 -50.56 27.56 14.63
C ASP A 362 -50.81 27.17 16.10
N PRO A 363 -49.75 26.90 16.90
CA PRO A 363 -49.88 26.57 18.32
C PRO A 363 -50.67 27.59 19.15
N ARG A 364 -50.73 28.86 18.71
CA ARG A 364 -51.40 29.95 19.43
C ARG A 364 -52.92 29.89 19.31
N MET A 365 -53.43 29.34 18.21
CA MET A 365 -54.88 29.28 17.94
C MET A 365 -55.59 28.24 18.81
N VAL A 366 -54.88 27.20 19.24
CA VAL A 366 -55.42 26.10 20.07
C VAL A 366 -55.67 26.52 21.52
N GLN A 367 -55.03 27.59 22.03
CA GLN A 367 -55.22 28.05 23.40
C GLN A 367 -56.42 28.99 23.59
N ALA A 368 -57.06 29.43 22.51
CA ALA A 368 -58.11 30.46 22.53
C ALA A 368 -59.55 29.89 22.44
N SER A 369 -59.70 28.58 22.31
CA SER A 369 -60.96 27.83 22.22
C SER A 369 -61.10 26.89 23.40
#